data_AF-A0A1Q8ZSY0-F1
#
_entry.id   AF-A0A1Q8ZSY0-F1
#
_cell.length_a   1.000
_cell.length_b   1.000
_cell.length_c   1.000
_cell.angle_alpha   90.00
_cell.angle_beta   90.00
_cell.angle_gamma   90.00
#
_symmetry.space_group_name_H-M   'P 1'
#
loop_
_entity.id
_entity.type
_entity.pdbx_description
1 polymer ?
#
loop_
_entity_poly.entity_id
_entity_poly.type
_entity_poly.pdbx_seq_one_letter_code
_entity_poly.pdbx_strand_id
1 'polypeptide(L)'
;MWQVDNRTPFAVLGYFARNRAGHEHWVVAIRARFHILPSHLNALLGDQGEIRIKPEYADGEGLELLAEGDLCAFKPKADVLLTGEARARAGYEVNKVEVGFDLAGRSKRAVVFGKRQLRQKAGKLHLDGYETFKTCPLSWRHSLGGTDFLDPDAEPNQDNPIGMGWSSKWPDIPDGTEVGLPLIENPENFIDSGPLPAPIGFGAIQPSWRARASHAGTYDDDWRKYEAPLLPSDFSEQFYQVAPADQTFDLKGGETGRIFGMHEEGDYGFRLPQVIMDCSTWMKGQKVETRPRLISVLLNGSDKTLEMVWNSNLPCPAGDMSVSHCRVHVKQMAGVER
;
A
#
# COMPACT_ATOMS: atom_id res chain seq x y z
N MET A 1 4.91 -3.05 -32.49
CA MET A 1 4.99 -1.60 -32.17
C MET A 1 4.71 -1.48 -30.67
N TRP A 2 5.42 -0.62 -29.94
CA TRP A 2 5.49 -0.58 -28.46
C TRP A 2 6.20 -1.77 -27.78
N GLN A 3 7.18 -2.36 -28.47
CA GLN A 3 7.96 -3.44 -27.88
C GLN A 3 8.90 -2.90 -26.81
N VAL A 4 8.97 -3.59 -25.67
CA VAL A 4 10.02 -3.40 -24.67
C VAL A 4 11.04 -4.53 -24.79
N ASP A 5 12.27 -4.18 -25.17
CA ASP A 5 13.44 -5.06 -25.10
C ASP A 5 13.94 -5.08 -23.65
N ASN A 6 13.47 -6.07 -22.88
CA ASN A 6 13.85 -6.24 -21.49
C ASN A 6 15.21 -6.95 -21.37
N ARG A 7 16.24 -6.21 -20.92
CA ARG A 7 17.59 -6.74 -20.66
C ARG A 7 17.90 -6.80 -19.17
N THR A 8 16.85 -6.89 -18.35
CA THR A 8 16.93 -6.99 -16.89
C THR A 8 16.44 -8.37 -16.45
N PRO A 9 16.77 -8.82 -15.23
CA PRO A 9 16.17 -10.03 -14.68
C PRO A 9 14.74 -9.81 -14.17
N PHE A 10 14.16 -8.61 -14.32
CA PHE A 10 12.89 -8.19 -13.72
C PHE A 10 11.72 -8.29 -14.68
N ALA A 11 10.49 -8.17 -14.17
CA ALA A 11 9.31 -7.97 -15.02
C ALA A 11 9.30 -6.53 -15.54
N VAL A 12 8.98 -6.34 -16.83
CA VAL A 12 8.96 -5.02 -17.47
C VAL A 12 7.82 -4.93 -18.47
N LEU A 13 7.09 -3.82 -18.47
CA LEU A 13 6.03 -3.52 -19.43
C LEU A 13 6.04 -2.02 -19.78
N GLY A 14 5.74 -1.71 -21.03
CA GLY A 14 5.53 -0.35 -21.50
C GLY A 14 4.08 -0.11 -21.88
N TYR A 15 3.53 1.04 -21.51
CA TYR A 15 2.15 1.42 -21.83
C TYR A 15 2.00 2.94 -21.93
N PHE A 16 0.88 3.42 -22.48
CA PHE A 16 0.57 4.84 -22.54
C PHE A 16 -0.35 5.27 -21.40
N ALA A 17 0.03 6.34 -20.72
CA ALA A 17 -0.84 7.05 -19.79
C ALA A 17 -1.08 8.47 -20.29
N ARG A 18 -2.14 9.11 -19.80
CA ARG A 18 -2.39 10.53 -20.04
C ARG A 18 -2.27 11.29 -18.74
N ASN A 19 -1.64 12.46 -18.80
CA ASN A 19 -1.66 13.39 -17.67
C ASN A 19 -3.02 14.11 -17.61
N ARG A 20 -3.18 14.99 -16.61
CA ARG A 20 -4.40 15.79 -16.42
C ARG A 20 -4.81 16.60 -17.65
N ALA A 21 -3.85 17.09 -18.43
CA ALA A 21 -4.09 17.86 -19.66
C ALA A 21 -4.40 16.97 -20.88
N GLY A 22 -4.48 15.65 -20.72
CA GLY A 22 -4.71 14.70 -21.81
C GLY A 22 -3.48 14.40 -22.67
N HIS A 23 -2.31 14.98 -22.35
CA HIS A 23 -1.09 14.68 -23.09
C HIS A 23 -0.65 13.25 -22.83
N GLU A 24 -0.27 12.54 -23.89
CA GLU A 24 0.17 11.16 -23.81
C GLU A 24 1.62 11.08 -23.31
N HIS A 25 1.86 10.08 -22.46
CA HIS A 25 3.17 9.74 -21.91
C HIS A 25 3.42 8.27 -22.15
N TRP A 26 4.60 7.96 -22.67
CA TRP A 26 5.13 6.60 -22.64
C TRP A 26 5.63 6.28 -21.24
N VAL A 27 5.05 5.24 -20.65
CA VAL A 27 5.34 4.80 -19.28
C VAL A 27 5.98 3.44 -19.35
N VAL A 28 7.09 3.24 -18.63
CA VAL A 28 7.69 1.91 -18.47
C VAL A 28 7.66 1.54 -16.99
N ALA A 29 6.94 0.47 -16.67
CA ALA A 29 6.91 -0.14 -15.35
C ALA A 29 7.94 -1.27 -15.28
N ILE A 30 8.68 -1.32 -14.17
CA ILE A 30 9.66 -2.37 -13.86
C ILE A 30 9.33 -2.88 -12.47
N ARG A 31 9.13 -4.19 -12.31
CA ARG A 31 8.83 -4.82 -11.02
C ARG A 31 9.88 -5.88 -10.70
N ALA A 32 10.50 -5.74 -9.54
CA ALA A 32 11.49 -6.67 -9.03
C ALA A 32 11.05 -7.29 -7.71
N ARG A 33 11.25 -8.60 -7.56
CA ARG A 33 10.88 -9.39 -6.38
C ARG A 33 12.11 -10.07 -5.78
N PHE A 34 12.20 -10.03 -4.46
CA PHE A 34 13.33 -10.52 -3.70
C PHE A 34 12.92 -11.30 -2.45
N HIS A 35 13.76 -12.25 -2.04
CA HIS A 35 13.82 -12.73 -0.66
C HIS A 35 14.76 -11.84 0.16
N ILE A 36 14.36 -11.53 1.39
CA ILE A 36 15.20 -10.89 2.40
C ILE A 36 15.97 -12.00 3.13
N LEU A 37 17.29 -11.93 3.09
CA LEU A 37 18.17 -12.93 3.67
C LEU A 37 18.53 -12.59 5.12
N PRO A 38 18.98 -13.56 5.93
CA PRO A 38 19.48 -13.31 7.28
C PRO A 38 20.64 -12.30 7.34
N SER A 39 21.40 -12.15 6.24
CA SER A 39 22.46 -11.15 6.08
C SER A 39 21.94 -9.71 5.89
N HIS A 40 20.62 -9.51 5.87
CA HIS A 40 19.92 -8.27 5.51
C HIS A 40 20.05 -7.85 4.04
N LEU A 41 20.81 -8.62 3.25
CA LEU A 41 20.83 -8.51 1.79
C LEU A 41 19.64 -9.24 1.18
N ASN A 42 19.58 -9.25 -0.15
CA ASN A 42 18.45 -9.78 -0.89
C ASN A 42 18.90 -10.84 -1.90
N ALA A 43 18.08 -11.85 -2.14
CA ALA A 43 18.22 -12.75 -3.29
C ALA A 43 17.08 -12.52 -4.27
N LEU A 44 17.33 -12.58 -5.58
CA LEU A 44 16.26 -12.52 -6.58
C LEU A 44 15.32 -13.71 -6.38
N LEU A 45 14.01 -13.44 -6.36
CA LEU A 45 13.01 -14.49 -6.47
C LEU A 45 13.11 -15.13 -7.86
N GLY A 46 13.08 -16.47 -7.93
CA GLY A 46 13.14 -17.19 -9.21
C GLY A 46 11.98 -16.84 -10.14
N ASP A 47 10.82 -16.50 -9.56
CA ASP A 47 9.66 -15.96 -10.25
C ASP A 47 9.48 -14.46 -9.94
N GLN A 48 9.67 -13.60 -10.94
CA GLN A 48 9.42 -12.16 -10.84
C GLN A 48 7.94 -11.80 -11.08
N GLY A 49 7.13 -12.76 -11.51
CA GLY A 49 5.77 -12.59 -11.99
C GLY A 49 5.68 -11.60 -13.16
N GLU A 50 4.52 -10.97 -13.31
CA GLU A 50 4.23 -10.03 -14.39
C GLU A 50 3.99 -8.61 -13.85
N ILE A 51 4.07 -7.60 -14.70
CA ILE A 51 3.60 -6.26 -14.35
C ILE A 51 2.08 -6.29 -14.10
N ARG A 52 1.63 -5.76 -12.95
CA ARG A 52 0.21 -5.61 -12.64
C ARG A 52 -0.42 -4.55 -13.52
N ILE A 53 -1.25 -4.98 -14.48
CA ILE A 53 -2.06 -4.09 -15.31
C ILE A 53 -3.45 -3.80 -14.72
N LYS A 54 -3.81 -4.50 -13.64
CA LYS A 54 -5.06 -4.33 -12.91
C LYS A 54 -4.81 -4.47 -11.41
N PRO A 55 -5.70 -3.93 -10.57
CA PRO A 55 -5.58 -4.08 -9.12
C PRO A 55 -5.76 -5.55 -8.69
N GLU A 56 -5.10 -5.91 -7.59
CA GLU A 56 -5.22 -7.21 -6.92
C GLU A 56 -5.94 -7.02 -5.59
N TYR A 57 -6.92 -7.86 -5.31
CA TYR A 57 -7.76 -7.79 -4.11
C TYR A 57 -7.62 -9.06 -3.27
N ALA A 58 -7.79 -8.92 -1.95
CA ALA A 58 -7.73 -10.04 -1.01
C ALA A 58 -9.01 -10.91 -1.05
N ASP A 59 -10.08 -10.38 -1.62
CA ASP A 59 -11.40 -11.00 -1.69
C ASP A 59 -11.98 -10.90 -3.11
N GLY A 60 -13.01 -11.72 -3.37
CA GLY A 60 -13.68 -11.78 -4.67
C GLY A 60 -14.63 -10.60 -4.94
N GLU A 61 -14.94 -9.81 -3.92
CA GLU A 61 -15.85 -8.66 -4.01
C GLU A 61 -15.10 -7.36 -4.35
N GLY A 62 -13.77 -7.39 -4.27
CA GLY A 62 -12.92 -6.23 -4.51
C GLY A 62 -12.98 -5.20 -3.38
N LEU A 63 -13.15 -5.64 -2.13
CA LEU A 63 -13.32 -4.79 -0.95
C LEU A 63 -12.01 -4.47 -0.24
N GLU A 64 -11.02 -5.36 -0.25
CA GLU A 64 -9.69 -5.11 0.30
C GLU A 64 -8.61 -5.14 -0.78
N LEU A 65 -7.99 -3.99 -1.04
CA LEU A 65 -6.94 -3.82 -2.05
C LEU A 65 -5.60 -4.32 -1.50
N LEU A 66 -4.97 -5.28 -2.18
CA LEU A 66 -3.62 -5.77 -1.87
C LEU A 66 -2.56 -4.96 -2.58
N ALA A 67 -2.77 -4.73 -3.88
CA ALA A 67 -1.87 -3.96 -4.73
C ALA A 67 -2.64 -3.27 -5.85
N GLU A 68 -2.25 -2.03 -6.15
CA GLU A 68 -2.74 -1.29 -7.31
C GLU A 68 -1.97 -1.71 -8.58
N GLY A 69 -2.40 -1.21 -9.74
CA GLY A 69 -1.62 -1.37 -10.97
C GLY A 69 -0.21 -0.74 -10.88
N ASP A 70 0.76 -1.40 -11.49
CA ASP A 70 2.19 -1.00 -11.45
C ASP A 70 2.50 0.17 -12.40
N LEU A 71 1.58 0.51 -13.32
CA LEU A 71 1.69 1.61 -14.27
C LEU A 71 1.03 2.88 -13.69
N CYS A 72 1.80 3.63 -12.89
CA CYS A 72 1.36 4.84 -12.21
C CYS A 72 2.39 5.98 -12.37
N ALA A 73 2.40 6.56 -13.58
CA ALA A 73 3.42 7.50 -14.04
C ALA A 73 3.55 8.79 -13.22
N PHE A 74 2.44 9.23 -12.62
CA PHE A 74 2.31 10.52 -11.93
C PHE A 74 2.18 10.35 -10.42
N LYS A 75 2.58 9.17 -9.89
CA LYS A 75 2.63 9.00 -8.45
C LYS A 75 3.62 10.02 -7.86
N PRO A 76 3.27 10.79 -6.82
CA PRO A 76 4.14 11.84 -6.28
C PRO A 76 5.36 11.30 -5.52
N LYS A 77 5.16 10.28 -4.68
CA LYS A 77 6.20 9.70 -3.80
C LYS A 77 6.29 8.19 -3.99
N ALA A 78 7.12 7.51 -3.21
CA ALA A 78 7.12 6.06 -3.12
C ALA A 78 6.18 5.62 -1.99
N ASP A 79 5.30 4.69 -2.30
CA ASP A 79 4.45 4.03 -1.31
C ASP A 79 5.20 2.86 -0.66
N VAL A 80 5.13 2.74 0.66
CA VAL A 80 5.64 1.57 1.39
C VAL A 80 4.45 0.85 2.02
N LEU A 81 4.26 -0.40 1.64
CA LEU A 81 3.19 -1.25 2.15
C LEU A 81 3.80 -2.41 2.92
N LEU A 82 3.12 -2.84 3.99
CA LEU A 82 3.51 -4.00 4.78
C LEU A 82 2.33 -4.98 4.86
N THR A 83 2.57 -6.22 4.45
CA THR A 83 1.59 -7.32 4.40
C THR A 83 2.12 -8.55 5.12
N GLY A 84 1.26 -9.55 5.28
CA GLY A 84 1.53 -10.77 6.02
C GLY A 84 0.76 -10.79 7.34
N GLU A 85 1.36 -11.40 8.35
CA GLU A 85 0.71 -11.66 9.64
C GLU A 85 1.57 -11.15 10.79
N ALA A 86 0.91 -10.59 11.80
CA ALA A 86 1.47 -10.54 13.14
C ALA A 86 1.69 -11.97 13.65
N ARG A 87 2.84 -12.25 14.27
CA ARG A 87 3.19 -13.61 14.72
C ARG A 87 3.76 -13.61 16.14
N ALA A 88 3.26 -14.54 16.96
CA ALA A 88 3.89 -14.94 18.20
C ALA A 88 5.26 -15.60 17.91
N ARG A 89 6.16 -15.58 18.89
CA ARG A 89 7.43 -16.31 18.78
C ARG A 89 7.19 -17.82 18.74
N ALA A 90 8.08 -18.55 18.07
CA ALA A 90 7.97 -19.99 17.92
C ALA A 90 7.74 -20.70 19.27
N GLY A 91 6.67 -21.50 19.35
CA GLY A 91 6.28 -22.22 20.56
C GLY A 91 5.41 -21.45 21.56
N TYR A 92 5.06 -20.20 21.28
CA TYR A 92 4.22 -19.38 22.16
C TYR A 92 2.86 -19.04 21.52
N GLU A 93 1.89 -18.75 22.37
CA GLU A 93 0.70 -17.98 22.02
C GLU A 93 0.68 -16.71 22.88
N VAL A 94 0.26 -15.59 22.29
CA VAL A 94 0.22 -14.29 22.97
C VAL A 94 -1.18 -13.69 22.82
N ASN A 95 -1.57 -12.82 23.76
CA ASN A 95 -2.81 -12.04 23.63
C ASN A 95 -2.59 -10.66 23.02
N LYS A 96 -1.32 -10.25 22.84
CA LYS A 96 -0.94 -9.05 22.09
C LYS A 96 0.50 -9.12 21.57
N VAL A 97 0.77 -8.45 20.47
CA VAL A 97 2.11 -8.25 19.90
C VAL A 97 2.20 -6.88 19.23
N GLU A 98 3.31 -6.17 19.40
CA GLU A 98 3.61 -4.95 18.63
C GLU A 98 4.16 -5.33 17.26
N VAL A 99 3.64 -4.73 16.20
CA VAL A 99 4.04 -4.99 14.81
C VAL A 99 4.30 -3.70 14.04
N GLY A 100 5.11 -3.81 12.99
CA GLY A 100 5.35 -2.70 12.08
C GLY A 100 6.74 -2.71 11.49
N PHE A 101 7.18 -1.53 11.07
CA PHE A 101 8.48 -1.36 10.45
C PHE A 101 9.17 -0.05 10.82
N ASP A 102 10.49 -0.10 10.75
CA ASP A 102 11.36 1.07 10.66
C ASP A 102 11.93 1.15 9.24
N LEU A 103 11.92 2.33 8.62
CA LEU A 103 12.54 2.55 7.31
C LEU A 103 12.94 4.02 7.16
N ALA A 104 14.16 4.26 6.70
CA ALA A 104 14.66 5.60 6.38
C ALA A 104 14.45 6.63 7.51
N GLY A 105 14.64 6.21 8.76
CA GLY A 105 14.50 7.08 9.95
C GLY A 105 13.07 7.33 10.42
N ARG A 106 12.06 6.68 9.83
CA ARG A 106 10.66 6.71 10.30
C ARG A 106 10.24 5.34 10.81
N SER A 107 9.30 5.34 11.74
CA SER A 107 8.74 4.14 12.37
C SER A 107 7.22 4.19 12.25
N LYS A 108 6.60 3.06 11.90
CA LYS A 108 5.16 2.87 12.02
C LYS A 108 4.90 1.62 12.85
N ARG A 109 4.08 1.76 13.89
CA ARG A 109 3.79 0.71 14.88
C ARG A 109 2.29 0.55 15.05
N ALA A 110 1.85 -0.69 15.23
CA ALA A 110 0.53 -1.04 15.70
C ALA A 110 0.64 -2.10 16.80
N VAL A 111 -0.39 -2.22 17.64
CA VAL A 111 -0.53 -3.39 18.52
C VAL A 111 -1.62 -4.27 17.96
N VAL A 112 -1.27 -5.54 17.76
CA VAL A 112 -2.22 -6.58 17.39
C VAL A 112 -2.62 -7.32 18.64
N PHE A 113 -3.90 -7.28 18.98
CA PHE A 113 -4.51 -7.98 20.08
C PHE A 113 -5.19 -9.26 19.60
N GLY A 114 -5.35 -10.21 20.51
CA GLY A 114 -6.36 -11.26 20.35
C GLY A 114 -7.75 -10.65 20.27
N LYS A 115 -8.74 -11.48 19.93
CA LYS A 115 -10.14 -11.06 19.98
C LYS A 115 -10.42 -10.45 21.35
N ARG A 116 -11.21 -9.39 21.38
CA ARG A 116 -11.65 -8.71 22.61
C ARG A 116 -13.08 -8.27 22.40
N GLN A 117 -13.84 -8.26 23.48
CA GLN A 117 -15.21 -7.76 23.49
C GLN A 117 -15.30 -6.59 24.45
N LEU A 118 -15.98 -5.55 24.02
CA LEU A 118 -16.31 -4.41 24.83
C LEU A 118 -17.79 -4.45 25.17
N ARG A 119 -18.11 -4.32 26.45
CA ARG A 119 -19.49 -4.31 26.97
C ARG A 119 -19.77 -3.01 27.70
N GLN A 120 -20.85 -2.34 27.34
CA GLN A 120 -21.38 -1.21 28.10
C GLN A 120 -22.35 -1.72 29.18
N LYS A 121 -22.05 -1.47 30.45
CA LYS A 121 -22.89 -1.88 31.57
C LYS A 121 -22.88 -0.84 32.69
N ALA A 122 -24.08 -0.41 33.11
CA ALA A 122 -24.26 0.59 34.17
C ALA A 122 -23.46 1.88 33.90
N GLY A 123 -23.48 2.35 32.66
CA GLY A 123 -22.77 3.54 32.19
C GLY A 123 -21.24 3.40 32.12
N LYS A 124 -20.70 2.17 32.20
CA LYS A 124 -19.27 1.90 32.16
C LYS A 124 -18.89 0.88 31.09
N LEU A 125 -17.74 1.12 30.49
CA LEU A 125 -17.09 0.20 29.57
C LEU A 125 -16.35 -0.91 30.32
N HIS A 126 -16.63 -2.16 29.94
CA HIS A 126 -15.96 -3.36 30.42
C HIS A 126 -15.30 -4.07 29.25
N LEU A 127 -14.00 -4.34 29.39
CA LEU A 127 -13.20 -5.02 28.38
C LEU A 127 -12.97 -6.48 28.80
N ASP A 128 -13.44 -7.39 27.96
CA ASP A 128 -13.36 -8.83 28.15
C ASP A 128 -12.61 -9.52 27.00
N GLY A 129 -12.27 -10.79 27.22
CA GLY A 129 -12.07 -11.72 26.11
C GLY A 129 -10.69 -11.73 25.48
N TYR A 130 -9.62 -11.29 26.16
CA TYR A 130 -8.22 -11.34 25.71
C TYR A 130 -7.72 -12.74 25.28
N GLU A 131 -8.22 -13.23 24.16
CA GLU A 131 -7.88 -14.54 23.59
C GLU A 131 -6.39 -14.57 23.19
N THR A 132 -5.78 -15.74 23.32
CA THR A 132 -4.42 -15.97 22.80
C THR A 132 -4.50 -16.30 21.31
N PHE A 133 -3.47 -15.91 20.57
CA PHE A 133 -3.30 -16.23 19.16
C PHE A 133 -1.84 -16.55 18.85
N LYS A 134 -1.62 -17.32 17.77
CA LYS A 134 -0.30 -17.55 17.17
C LYS A 134 -0.02 -16.57 16.05
N THR A 135 -1.01 -16.35 15.18
CA THR A 135 -0.91 -15.42 14.06
C THR A 135 -2.18 -14.60 13.93
N CYS A 136 -2.05 -13.40 13.37
CA CYS A 136 -3.16 -12.53 13.01
C CYS A 136 -2.82 -11.76 11.73
N PRO A 137 -3.57 -11.92 10.62
CA PRO A 137 -3.33 -11.18 9.39
C PRO A 137 -3.36 -9.67 9.58
N LEU A 138 -2.41 -8.95 8.95
CA LEU A 138 -2.50 -7.51 8.81
C LEU A 138 -3.51 -7.17 7.71
N SER A 139 -4.75 -6.96 8.14
CA SER A 139 -5.89 -6.63 7.27
C SER A 139 -6.61 -5.39 7.78
N TRP A 140 -7.13 -4.59 6.87
CA TRP A 140 -8.00 -3.47 7.21
C TRP A 140 -9.29 -3.92 7.91
N ARG A 141 -9.73 -5.15 7.67
CA ARG A 141 -10.89 -5.77 8.36
C ARG A 141 -10.68 -5.94 9.85
N HIS A 142 -9.42 -6.05 10.26
CA HIS A 142 -9.02 -6.16 11.67
C HIS A 142 -8.78 -4.80 12.34
N SER A 143 -8.96 -3.71 11.61
CA SER A 143 -8.72 -2.35 12.09
C SER A 143 -10.07 -1.64 12.35
N LEU A 144 -10.03 -0.53 13.08
CA LEU A 144 -11.24 0.27 13.35
C LEU A 144 -11.95 0.66 12.04
N GLY A 145 -13.28 0.58 12.01
CA GLY A 145 -14.08 1.01 10.86
C GLY A 145 -15.30 0.13 10.66
N GLY A 146 -15.73 0.02 9.41
CA GLY A 146 -16.87 -0.83 9.03
C GLY A 146 -18.22 -0.10 9.09
N THR A 147 -19.28 -0.88 8.97
CA THR A 147 -20.67 -0.47 9.21
C THR A 147 -20.84 0.01 10.65
N ASP A 148 -21.68 1.03 10.86
CA ASP A 148 -22.03 1.52 12.19
C ASP A 148 -22.78 0.43 12.98
N PHE A 149 -22.18 -0.08 14.05
CA PHE A 149 -22.79 -1.16 14.83
C PHE A 149 -24.03 -0.75 15.64
N LEU A 150 -24.30 0.56 15.79
CA LEU A 150 -25.52 1.11 16.41
C LEU A 150 -26.52 1.65 15.39
N ASP A 151 -26.14 1.71 14.11
CA ASP A 151 -26.97 2.21 13.03
C ASP A 151 -26.64 1.51 11.70
N PRO A 152 -27.04 0.24 11.52
CA PRO A 152 -26.60 -0.54 10.35
C PRO A 152 -27.03 0.03 8.99
N ASP A 153 -28.03 0.92 8.97
CA ASP A 153 -28.53 1.60 7.77
C ASP A 153 -27.76 2.90 7.47
N ALA A 154 -26.90 3.36 8.38
CA ALA A 154 -26.05 4.53 8.17
C ALA A 154 -24.87 4.22 7.23
N GLU A 155 -24.29 5.27 6.66
CA GLU A 155 -23.08 5.17 5.85
C GLU A 155 -21.94 4.54 6.68
N PRO A 156 -21.19 3.57 6.13
CA PRO A 156 -20.06 2.98 6.82
C PRO A 156 -18.95 4.01 7.04
N ASN A 157 -18.01 3.69 7.93
CA ASN A 157 -16.84 4.53 8.17
C ASN A 157 -16.10 4.81 6.86
N GLN A 158 -15.98 6.08 6.46
CA GLN A 158 -15.39 6.44 5.16
C GLN A 158 -13.86 6.28 5.10
N ASP A 159 -13.17 6.19 6.23
CA ASP A 159 -11.71 5.98 6.27
C ASP A 159 -11.32 4.50 6.15
N ASN A 160 -12.18 3.61 6.65
CA ASN A 160 -12.05 2.17 6.54
C ASN A 160 -13.43 1.49 6.53
N PRO A 161 -14.15 1.46 5.39
CA PRO A 161 -15.50 0.91 5.27
C PRO A 161 -15.61 -0.60 5.52
N ILE A 162 -14.49 -1.32 5.58
CA ILE A 162 -14.45 -2.78 5.72
C ILE A 162 -13.96 -3.25 7.09
N GLY A 163 -13.64 -2.30 7.98
CA GLY A 163 -13.14 -2.56 9.33
C GLY A 163 -14.21 -3.08 10.29
N MET A 164 -13.93 -2.93 11.58
CA MET A 164 -14.84 -3.35 12.65
C MET A 164 -14.83 -2.38 13.85
N GLY A 165 -15.83 -2.51 14.72
CA GLY A 165 -15.84 -1.83 16.02
C GLY A 165 -16.06 -0.33 15.98
N TRP A 166 -16.63 0.21 14.90
CA TRP A 166 -16.90 1.64 14.74
C TRP A 166 -18.40 1.99 14.84
N SER A 167 -18.69 3.12 15.47
CA SER A 167 -20.00 3.77 15.41
C SER A 167 -19.83 5.28 15.42
N SER A 168 -20.63 5.97 14.62
CA SER A 168 -20.74 7.43 14.60
C SER A 168 -21.33 8.01 15.90
N LYS A 169 -22.03 7.17 16.68
CA LYS A 169 -22.65 7.53 17.97
C LYS A 169 -21.69 7.36 19.14
N TRP A 170 -20.46 6.90 18.93
CA TRP A 170 -19.45 6.79 19.98
C TRP A 170 -19.06 8.18 20.53
N PRO A 171 -18.88 8.35 21.87
CA PRO A 171 -18.90 7.35 22.93
C PRO A 171 -20.29 7.11 23.56
N ASP A 172 -21.36 7.68 23.00
CA ASP A 172 -22.74 7.56 23.49
C ASP A 172 -23.36 6.20 23.12
N ILE A 173 -22.81 5.14 23.70
CA ILE A 173 -23.23 3.75 23.50
C ILE A 173 -24.27 3.33 24.57
N PRO A 174 -25.40 2.70 24.19
CA PRO A 174 -26.40 2.23 25.14
C PRO A 174 -25.90 1.16 26.11
N ASP A 175 -26.44 1.13 27.34
CA ASP A 175 -26.23 0.02 28.27
C ASP A 175 -26.74 -1.30 27.66
N GLY A 176 -25.96 -2.36 27.82
CA GLY A 176 -26.22 -3.67 27.23
C GLY A 176 -25.62 -3.88 25.84
N THR A 177 -25.02 -2.85 25.23
CA THR A 177 -24.27 -3.01 23.98
C THR A 177 -23.03 -3.90 24.19
N GLU A 178 -22.85 -4.86 23.29
CA GLU A 178 -21.64 -5.67 23.17
C GLU A 178 -21.05 -5.49 21.77
N VAL A 179 -19.77 -5.18 21.67
CA VAL A 179 -19.08 -4.98 20.39
C VAL A 179 -17.71 -5.64 20.38
N GLY A 180 -17.37 -6.31 19.29
CA GLY A 180 -16.02 -6.81 19.06
C GLY A 180 -15.07 -5.66 18.75
N LEU A 181 -13.95 -5.57 19.47
CA LEU A 181 -12.94 -4.56 19.20
C LEU A 181 -12.05 -4.95 18.02
N PRO A 182 -11.51 -3.96 17.29
CA PRO A 182 -10.43 -4.17 16.32
C PRO A 182 -9.30 -5.02 16.91
N LEU A 183 -8.71 -5.87 16.07
CA LEU A 183 -7.52 -6.61 16.46
C LEU A 183 -6.29 -5.73 16.32
N ILE A 184 -6.27 -4.77 15.41
CA ILE A 184 -5.15 -3.87 15.15
C ILE A 184 -5.50 -2.46 15.65
N GLU A 185 -4.71 -1.96 16.61
CA GLU A 185 -4.90 -0.64 17.19
C GLU A 185 -3.61 0.19 17.18
N ASN A 186 -3.78 1.51 17.26
CA ASN A 186 -2.67 2.45 17.37
C ASN A 186 -2.14 2.46 18.82
N PRO A 187 -0.86 2.15 19.08
CA PRO A 187 -0.27 2.18 20.43
C PRO A 187 -0.33 3.55 21.11
N GLU A 188 -0.46 4.63 20.34
CA GLU A 188 -0.50 6.00 20.87
C GLU A 188 -1.91 6.46 21.23
N ASN A 189 -2.95 5.75 20.75
CA ASN A 189 -4.34 6.11 20.98
C ASN A 189 -5.26 4.88 20.89
N PHE A 190 -5.36 4.14 21.99
CA PHE A 190 -6.24 2.96 22.10
C PHE A 190 -7.71 3.38 22.23
N ILE A 191 -8.61 2.48 21.84
CA ILE A 191 -10.05 2.66 22.03
C ILE A 191 -10.40 2.60 23.52
N ASP A 192 -10.96 3.68 24.04
CA ASP A 192 -11.46 3.81 25.41
C ASP A 192 -12.78 4.62 25.45
N SER A 193 -13.19 5.14 26.61
CA SER A 193 -14.42 5.93 26.73
C SER A 193 -14.39 7.30 26.03
N GLY A 194 -13.27 7.71 25.45
CA GLY A 194 -13.10 8.94 24.68
C GLY A 194 -13.46 8.79 23.20
N PRO A 195 -13.17 9.79 22.36
CA PRO A 195 -13.38 9.72 20.91
C PRO A 195 -12.60 8.58 20.26
N LEU A 196 -13.21 7.92 19.26
CA LEU A 196 -12.52 6.87 18.50
C LEU A 196 -11.28 7.43 17.76
N PRO A 197 -10.17 6.68 17.73
CA PRO A 197 -8.99 7.04 16.95
C PRO A 197 -9.26 6.95 15.43
N ALA A 198 -8.33 7.46 14.62
CA ALA A 198 -8.31 7.12 13.20
C ALA A 198 -7.93 5.63 13.02
N PRO A 199 -8.44 4.94 11.97
CA PRO A 199 -8.01 3.59 11.69
C PRO A 199 -6.52 3.53 11.36
N ILE A 200 -5.84 2.51 11.88
CA ILE A 200 -4.44 2.23 11.57
C ILE A 200 -4.35 0.98 10.70
N GLY A 201 -3.57 1.05 9.62
CA GLY A 201 -3.36 -0.09 8.73
C GLY A 201 -2.06 0.07 7.94
N PHE A 202 -1.57 -1.03 7.38
CA PHE A 202 -0.30 -1.09 6.65
C PHE A 202 -0.46 -1.40 5.15
N GLY A 203 -1.64 -1.89 4.76
CA GLY A 203 -1.97 -2.26 3.39
C GLY A 203 -2.40 -1.06 2.53
N ALA A 204 -2.71 -1.34 1.27
CA ALA A 204 -3.16 -0.33 0.33
C ALA A 204 -4.56 0.20 0.69
N ILE A 205 -4.80 1.48 0.46
CA ILE A 205 -6.08 2.16 0.62
C ILE A 205 -6.81 2.12 -0.72
N GLN A 206 -8.09 1.76 -0.69
CA GLN A 206 -8.98 1.74 -1.86
C GLN A 206 -9.23 3.15 -2.45
N PRO A 207 -9.44 3.26 -3.77
CA PRO A 207 -9.76 4.54 -4.41
C PRO A 207 -11.02 5.23 -3.83
N SER A 208 -12.01 4.45 -3.40
CA SER A 208 -13.28 4.94 -2.86
C SER A 208 -13.22 5.42 -1.41
N TRP A 209 -12.14 5.10 -0.68
CA TRP A 209 -12.01 5.50 0.72
C TRP A 209 -11.61 6.97 0.79
N ARG A 210 -12.06 7.66 1.84
CA ARG A 210 -11.95 9.12 2.00
C ARG A 210 -10.54 9.66 1.75
N ALA A 211 -9.52 8.93 2.23
CA ALA A 211 -8.11 9.29 2.09
C ALA A 211 -7.63 9.40 0.63
N ARG A 212 -8.28 8.68 -0.32
CA ARG A 212 -8.00 8.79 -1.76
C ARG A 212 -9.11 9.52 -2.49
N ALA A 213 -10.37 9.21 -2.21
CA ALA A 213 -11.52 9.80 -2.88
C ALA A 213 -11.55 11.34 -2.81
N SER A 214 -11.08 11.93 -1.71
CA SER A 214 -10.95 13.38 -1.55
C SER A 214 -9.97 14.06 -2.52
N HIS A 215 -9.14 13.28 -3.24
CA HIS A 215 -8.20 13.75 -4.25
C HIS A 215 -8.65 13.48 -5.69
N ALA A 216 -9.79 12.81 -5.89
CA ALA A 216 -10.32 12.48 -7.22
C ALA A 216 -10.83 13.71 -7.99
N GLY A 217 -11.06 14.84 -7.30
CA GLY A 217 -11.67 16.03 -7.89
C GLY A 217 -13.19 15.91 -8.03
N THR A 218 -13.79 16.94 -8.59
CA THR A 218 -15.25 17.12 -8.65
C THR A 218 -15.80 16.74 -10.03
N TYR A 219 -16.68 15.74 -10.08
CA TYR A 219 -17.30 15.23 -11.32
C TYR A 219 -18.79 15.64 -11.42
N ASP A 220 -19.04 16.95 -11.49
CA ASP A 220 -20.38 17.54 -11.58
C ASP A 220 -20.84 17.82 -13.02
N ASP A 221 -21.96 18.52 -13.19
CA ASP A 221 -22.51 18.86 -14.51
C ASP A 221 -21.64 19.86 -15.29
N ASP A 222 -20.86 20.71 -14.61
CA ASP A 222 -19.91 21.61 -15.25
C ASP A 222 -18.72 20.81 -15.80
N TRP A 223 -18.16 19.87 -15.02
CA TRP A 223 -17.16 18.93 -15.53
C TRP A 223 -17.69 18.17 -16.76
N ARG A 224 -18.92 17.63 -16.70
CA ARG A 224 -19.54 16.89 -17.82
C ARG A 224 -19.66 17.74 -19.08
N LYS A 225 -19.98 19.03 -18.94
CA LYS A 225 -20.25 19.93 -20.07
C LYS A 225 -18.99 20.55 -20.67
N TYR A 226 -17.98 20.82 -19.85
CA TYR A 226 -16.84 21.67 -20.23
C TYR A 226 -15.47 21.00 -20.15
N GLU A 227 -15.30 19.93 -19.36
CA GLU A 227 -13.98 19.31 -19.12
C GLU A 227 -13.90 17.86 -19.61
N ALA A 228 -15.00 17.11 -19.58
CA ALA A 228 -15.03 15.71 -20.01
C ALA A 228 -14.50 15.55 -21.45
N PRO A 229 -13.68 14.51 -21.73
CA PRO A 229 -13.35 13.35 -20.89
C PRO A 229 -12.06 13.50 -20.06
N LEU A 230 -11.54 14.72 -19.86
CA LEU A 230 -10.34 14.94 -19.05
C LEU A 230 -10.64 14.79 -17.54
N LEU A 231 -9.58 14.63 -16.75
CA LEU A 231 -9.70 14.68 -15.28
C LEU A 231 -10.16 16.08 -14.85
N PRO A 232 -10.94 16.19 -13.74
CA PRO A 232 -11.34 17.46 -13.19
C PRO A 232 -10.18 18.42 -12.94
N SER A 233 -10.43 19.71 -13.09
CA SER A 233 -9.46 20.78 -12.86
C SER A 233 -8.96 20.87 -11.41
N ASP A 234 -9.66 20.27 -10.45
CA ASP A 234 -9.28 20.11 -9.03
C ASP A 234 -8.73 18.71 -8.69
N PHE A 235 -8.56 17.81 -9.67
CA PHE A 235 -7.90 16.51 -9.46
C PHE A 235 -6.48 16.71 -8.92
N SER A 236 -6.12 15.91 -7.92
CA SER A 236 -4.80 15.92 -7.28
C SER A 236 -4.09 14.59 -7.51
N GLU A 237 -2.81 14.64 -7.91
CA GLU A 237 -1.96 13.45 -8.07
C GLU A 237 -1.78 12.66 -6.77
N GLN A 238 -2.13 13.22 -5.61
CA GLN A 238 -2.20 12.48 -4.35
C GLN A 238 -3.21 11.33 -4.39
N PHE A 239 -4.19 11.35 -5.29
CA PHE A 239 -5.10 10.22 -5.55
C PHE A 239 -4.36 8.91 -5.90
N TYR A 240 -3.18 9.03 -6.50
CA TYR A 240 -2.34 7.90 -6.90
C TYR A 240 -1.58 7.26 -5.72
N GLN A 241 -1.48 7.94 -4.57
CA GLN A 241 -0.88 7.36 -3.37
C GLN A 241 -1.83 6.33 -2.78
N VAL A 242 -1.36 5.08 -2.67
CA VAL A 242 -2.16 3.99 -2.11
C VAL A 242 -1.76 3.65 -0.69
N ALA A 243 -0.55 4.00 -0.28
CA ALA A 243 -0.15 3.86 1.11
C ALA A 243 -0.81 4.93 1.99
N PRO A 244 -1.17 4.61 3.23
CA PRO A 244 -1.43 5.62 4.27
C PRO A 244 -0.34 6.70 4.30
N ALA A 245 -0.72 7.94 4.63
CA ALA A 245 0.16 9.11 4.50
C ALA A 245 1.50 8.97 5.25
N ASP A 246 1.45 8.32 6.43
CA ASP A 246 2.59 7.99 7.27
C ASP A 246 3.51 6.88 6.71
N GLN A 247 3.20 6.34 5.53
CA GLN A 247 3.97 5.33 4.80
C GLN A 247 4.35 5.76 3.37
N THR A 248 4.34 7.07 3.10
CA THR A 248 4.80 7.65 1.83
C THR A 248 6.19 8.26 1.99
N PHE A 249 7.13 7.96 1.08
CA PHE A 249 8.55 8.26 1.25
C PHE A 249 9.24 8.77 -0.02
N ASP A 250 10.34 9.49 0.15
CA ASP A 250 11.24 9.88 -0.93
C ASP A 250 12.43 8.90 -1.03
N LEU A 251 12.14 7.66 -1.46
CA LEU A 251 13.12 6.56 -1.52
C LEU A 251 13.91 6.53 -2.84
N LYS A 252 15.16 6.04 -2.75
CA LYS A 252 16.06 5.83 -3.89
C LYS A 252 16.58 4.39 -4.00
N GLY A 253 16.36 3.56 -2.98
CA GLY A 253 16.97 2.24 -2.85
C GLY A 253 18.31 2.31 -2.11
N GLY A 254 18.60 1.26 -1.34
CA GLY A 254 19.77 1.17 -0.46
C GLY A 254 19.49 1.57 0.99
N GLU A 255 18.30 2.09 1.30
CA GLU A 255 17.85 2.38 2.67
C GLU A 255 17.76 1.09 3.49
N THR A 256 18.13 1.17 4.77
CA THR A 256 17.99 0.07 5.73
C THR A 256 16.69 0.22 6.51
N GLY A 257 16.13 -0.92 6.90
CA GLY A 257 14.95 -0.96 7.74
C GLY A 257 14.92 -2.20 8.63
N ARG A 258 13.84 -2.30 9.41
CA ARG A 258 13.55 -3.41 10.30
C ARG A 258 12.06 -3.73 10.23
N ILE A 259 11.72 -5.01 10.26
CA ILE A 259 10.37 -5.50 10.53
C ILE A 259 10.35 -6.10 11.93
N PHE A 260 9.29 -5.86 12.69
CA PHE A 260 9.11 -6.42 14.03
C PHE A 260 7.72 -7.02 14.22
N GLY A 261 7.64 -8.05 15.06
CA GLY A 261 6.38 -8.70 15.45
C GLY A 261 5.69 -9.55 14.37
N MET A 262 6.33 -9.82 13.24
CA MET A 262 5.71 -10.50 12.07
C MET A 262 6.34 -11.83 11.69
N HIS A 263 7.36 -12.28 12.42
CA HIS A 263 8.04 -13.54 12.16
C HIS A 263 8.35 -14.30 13.46
N GLU A 264 8.17 -15.62 13.45
CA GLU A 264 8.25 -16.48 14.64
C GLU A 264 9.66 -16.53 15.27
N GLU A 265 10.70 -16.38 14.45
CA GLU A 265 12.09 -16.31 14.89
C GLU A 265 12.46 -14.98 15.55
N GLY A 266 11.81 -13.87 15.19
CA GLY A 266 12.61 -12.66 15.10
C GLY A 266 11.91 -11.43 14.59
N ASP A 267 12.29 -10.30 15.17
CA ASP A 267 12.38 -9.09 14.38
C ASP A 267 13.63 -9.22 13.51
N TYR A 268 13.61 -8.66 12.31
CA TYR A 268 14.73 -8.77 11.39
C TYR A 268 14.96 -7.48 10.62
N GLY A 269 16.23 -7.24 10.30
CA GLY A 269 16.65 -6.12 9.46
C GLY A 269 16.58 -6.46 7.98
N PHE A 270 16.48 -5.43 7.15
CA PHE A 270 16.62 -5.53 5.70
C PHE A 270 17.31 -4.28 5.14
N ARG A 271 17.80 -4.39 3.91
CA ARG A 271 18.24 -3.26 3.11
C ARG A 271 17.54 -3.30 1.76
N LEU A 272 16.87 -2.22 1.36
CA LEU A 272 16.28 -2.15 0.03
C LEU A 272 17.39 -2.31 -1.02
N PRO A 273 17.22 -3.17 -2.05
CA PRO A 273 18.10 -3.19 -3.21
C PRO A 273 18.26 -1.79 -3.82
N GLN A 274 19.50 -1.43 -4.14
CA GLN A 274 19.77 -0.24 -4.94
C GLN A 274 19.99 -0.66 -6.39
N VAL A 275 18.99 -0.39 -7.23
CA VAL A 275 19.00 -0.78 -8.64
C VAL A 275 19.02 0.49 -9.49
N ILE A 276 20.13 0.74 -10.19
CA ILE A 276 20.24 1.85 -11.13
C ILE A 276 19.92 1.30 -12.52
N MET A 277 18.83 1.81 -13.10
CA MET A 277 18.33 1.39 -14.40
C MET A 277 18.21 2.56 -15.35
N ASP A 278 18.28 2.28 -16.64
CA ASP A 278 17.91 3.24 -17.68
C ASP A 278 16.86 2.63 -18.62
N CYS A 279 15.91 3.47 -19.02
CA CYS A 279 14.99 3.21 -20.13
C CYS A 279 15.43 4.05 -21.32
N SER A 280 15.93 3.40 -22.36
CA SER A 280 16.25 4.01 -23.65
C SER A 280 15.05 3.87 -24.58
N THR A 281 14.38 4.97 -24.91
CA THR A 281 13.20 4.97 -25.79
C THR A 281 13.55 5.60 -27.12
N TRP A 282 13.22 4.92 -28.22
CA TRP A 282 13.39 5.46 -29.57
C TRP A 282 12.09 6.09 -30.05
N MET A 283 12.10 7.41 -30.23
CA MET A 283 10.96 8.18 -30.69
C MET A 283 11.33 8.98 -31.93
N LYS A 284 10.60 8.82 -33.03
CA LYS A 284 10.87 9.49 -34.32
C LYS A 284 12.34 9.47 -34.76
N GLY A 285 13.02 8.33 -34.56
CA GLY A 285 14.43 8.15 -34.90
C GLY A 285 15.44 8.75 -33.89
N GLN A 286 14.98 9.43 -32.84
CA GLN A 286 15.82 9.92 -31.75
C GLN A 286 15.78 8.96 -30.56
N LYS A 287 16.92 8.77 -29.91
CA LYS A 287 17.02 8.02 -28.65
C LYS A 287 16.88 9.01 -27.49
N VAL A 288 15.92 8.76 -26.60
CA VAL A 288 15.73 9.51 -25.35
C VAL A 288 15.96 8.57 -24.18
N GLU A 289 16.84 8.96 -23.26
CA GLU A 289 17.13 8.20 -22.05
C GLU A 289 16.37 8.79 -20.87
N THR A 290 15.69 7.92 -20.13
CA THR A 290 14.99 8.27 -18.89
C THR A 290 15.43 7.34 -17.78
N ARG A 291 15.42 7.82 -16.54
CA ARG A 291 15.66 6.99 -15.36
C ARG A 291 14.34 6.71 -14.67
N PRO A 292 13.99 5.45 -14.44
CA PRO A 292 12.77 5.11 -13.73
C PRO A 292 12.93 5.44 -12.23
N ARG A 293 11.89 6.03 -11.64
CA ARG A 293 11.82 6.40 -10.22
C ARG A 293 11.15 5.27 -9.43
N LEU A 294 11.62 4.98 -8.23
CA LEU A 294 10.96 4.04 -7.32
C LEU A 294 9.62 4.63 -6.87
N ILE A 295 8.52 3.89 -7.09
CA ILE A 295 7.16 4.34 -6.77
C ILE A 295 6.45 3.46 -5.75
N SER A 296 6.90 2.21 -5.55
CA SER A 296 6.29 1.29 -4.59
C SER A 296 7.33 0.34 -4.01
N VAL A 297 7.18 0.03 -2.73
CA VAL A 297 7.89 -0.98 -1.95
C VAL A 297 6.84 -1.77 -1.19
N LEU A 298 6.68 -3.06 -1.50
CA LEU A 298 5.79 -3.96 -0.80
C LEU A 298 6.63 -4.97 -0.01
N LEU A 299 6.51 -4.93 1.31
CA LEU A 299 7.18 -5.84 2.23
C LEU A 299 6.18 -6.87 2.72
N ASN A 300 6.45 -8.16 2.52
CA ASN A 300 5.75 -9.21 3.25
C ASN A 300 6.57 -9.58 4.49
N GLY A 301 6.07 -9.13 5.65
CA GLY A 301 6.76 -9.26 6.92
C GLY A 301 6.93 -10.69 7.40
N SER A 302 6.02 -11.59 7.01
CA SER A 302 6.02 -12.99 7.46
C SER A 302 6.80 -13.91 6.53
N ASP A 303 6.73 -13.69 5.22
CA ASP A 303 7.43 -14.51 4.23
C ASP A 303 8.86 -13.99 3.95
N LYS A 304 9.24 -12.87 4.58
CA LYS A 304 10.52 -12.18 4.36
C LYS A 304 10.76 -11.92 2.87
N THR A 305 9.75 -11.40 2.18
CA THR A 305 9.88 -11.00 0.77
C THR A 305 9.68 -9.51 0.60
N LEU A 306 10.31 -8.98 -0.44
CA LEU A 306 10.27 -7.58 -0.81
C LEU A 306 9.98 -7.49 -2.30
N GLU A 307 9.07 -6.61 -2.68
CA GLU A 307 8.82 -6.23 -4.05
C GLU A 307 9.01 -4.72 -4.22
N MET A 308 9.61 -4.33 -5.34
CA MET A 308 9.86 -2.92 -5.68
C MET A 308 9.38 -2.64 -7.10
N VAL A 309 8.71 -1.50 -7.27
CA VAL A 309 8.19 -1.05 -8.57
C VAL A 309 8.78 0.31 -8.91
N TRP A 310 9.35 0.42 -10.11
CA TRP A 310 9.82 1.68 -10.67
C TRP A 310 9.02 2.05 -11.91
N ASN A 311 8.83 3.35 -12.11
CA ASN A 311 8.22 3.90 -13.32
C ASN A 311 9.11 4.98 -13.93
N SER A 312 9.30 4.92 -15.25
CA SER A 312 9.69 6.09 -16.03
C SER A 312 8.45 6.65 -16.74
N ASN A 313 8.44 7.96 -16.95
CA ASN A 313 7.45 8.64 -17.77
C ASN A 313 8.18 9.53 -18.80
N LEU A 314 7.69 9.52 -20.03
CA LEU A 314 8.27 10.29 -21.13
C LEU A 314 7.13 10.92 -21.95
N PRO A 315 7.04 12.25 -22.01
CA PRO A 315 6.02 12.92 -22.82
C PRO A 315 6.13 12.54 -24.31
N CYS A 316 4.99 12.21 -24.91
CA CYS A 316 4.86 11.83 -26.32
C CYS A 316 3.89 12.79 -27.04
N PRO A 317 4.29 14.04 -27.33
CA PRO A 317 3.38 15.06 -27.88
C PRO A 317 2.87 14.72 -29.29
N ALA A 318 3.53 13.80 -29.99
CA ALA A 318 3.14 13.33 -31.31
C ALA A 318 2.31 12.03 -31.27
N GLY A 319 1.87 11.64 -30.09
CA GLY A 319 1.06 10.46 -29.84
C GLY A 319 1.83 9.14 -29.80
N ASP A 320 1.11 8.07 -29.52
CA ASP A 320 1.59 6.69 -29.37
C ASP A 320 2.43 6.15 -30.55
N MET A 321 2.11 6.54 -31.78
CA MET A 321 2.82 6.16 -33.00
C MET A 321 4.26 6.70 -33.07
N SER A 322 4.59 7.67 -32.21
CA SER A 322 5.94 8.23 -32.15
C SER A 322 6.96 7.28 -31.53
N VAL A 323 6.52 6.34 -30.68
CA VAL A 323 7.38 5.39 -29.96
C VAL A 323 7.58 4.12 -30.79
N SER A 324 8.82 3.88 -31.21
CA SER A 324 9.18 2.67 -31.96
C SER A 324 9.37 1.47 -31.03
N HIS A 325 10.27 1.61 -30.05
CA HIS A 325 10.56 0.61 -29.03
C HIS A 325 11.27 1.26 -27.84
N CYS A 326 11.30 0.55 -26.71
CA CYS A 326 12.09 0.90 -25.55
C CYS A 326 12.99 -0.25 -25.15
N ARG A 327 14.19 0.04 -24.65
CA ARG A 327 15.08 -0.96 -24.06
C ARG A 327 15.37 -0.60 -22.61
N VAL A 328 15.28 -1.57 -21.72
CA VAL A 328 15.56 -1.39 -20.29
C VAL A 328 16.80 -2.17 -19.91
N HIS A 329 17.72 -1.51 -19.21
CA HIS A 329 18.97 -2.12 -18.71
C HIS A 329 19.20 -1.79 -17.25
N VAL A 330 19.77 -2.76 -16.52
CA VAL A 330 20.40 -2.52 -15.22
C VAL A 330 21.83 -2.06 -15.46
N LYS A 331 22.16 -0.86 -14.98
CA LYS A 331 23.53 -0.33 -14.96
C LYS A 331 24.31 -0.82 -13.75
N GLN A 332 23.64 -0.86 -12.60
CA GLN A 332 24.22 -1.27 -11.33
C GLN A 332 23.13 -1.86 -10.45
N MET A 333 23.49 -2.90 -9.69
CA MET A 333 22.66 -3.48 -8.66
C MET A 333 23.52 -3.73 -7.42
N ALA A 334 23.07 -3.24 -6.26
CA ALA A 334 23.71 -3.43 -4.97
C ALA A 334 22.68 -3.81 -3.90
N GLY A 335 23.13 -4.44 -2.82
CA GLY A 335 22.24 -4.98 -1.79
C GLY A 335 21.58 -6.31 -2.18
N VAL A 336 22.07 -6.97 -3.23
CA VAL A 336 21.60 -8.27 -3.72
C VAL A 336 22.80 -9.23 -3.74
N GLU A 337 22.64 -10.45 -3.24
CA GLU A 337 23.65 -11.51 -3.34
C GLU A 337 23.88 -11.88 -4.82
N ARG A 338 25.13 -12.20 -5.15
CA ARG A 338 25.58 -12.43 -6.53
C ARG A 338 25.32 -13.84 -6.99
#